data_AF-A0A842TFB7-F1
#
_entry.id   AF-A0A842TFB7-F1
#
_cell.length_a   1.000
_cell.length_b   1.000
_cell.length_c   1.000
_cell.angle_alpha   90.00
_cell.angle_beta   90.00
_cell.angle_gamma   90.00
#
_symmetry.space_group_name_H-M   'P 1'
#
loop_
_entity.id
_entity.type
_entity.pdbx_description
1 polymer ?
#
loop_
_entity_poly.entity_id
_entity_poly.type
_entity_poly.pdbx_seq_one_letter_code
_entity_poly.pdbx_strand_id
1 'polypeptide(L)'
;MIINYSRVISTSVITPIIAIIFVILILLTLKRDKDYLANKFLVFFYILIIIACITQLIYLYSSNIVFITYGNLFTITSLNLGSFFLFLSILVIYRGETYFFRDKKIIFMMFLILFFIITEIFLVEGISVSENYKPVWSMNFGFCQFILSQGIIAIQFFLSVKIYKKVIGSVRNKFRYFIIGIGLLDVHLIWLIIYNLNIIPLVESFGTIFQLCGLIGAFLLYYGMIQK
;
A
#
# COMPACT_ATOMS: atom_id res chain seq x y z
N MET A 1 5.29 1.62 -31.42
CA MET A 1 5.24 1.34 -29.96
C MET A 1 6.68 1.38 -29.45
N ILE A 2 7.10 2.48 -28.81
CA ILE A 2 8.42 2.51 -28.16
C ILE A 2 8.25 1.78 -26.84
N ILE A 3 8.69 0.53 -26.80
CA ILE A 3 8.60 -0.28 -25.59
C ILE A 3 9.71 0.20 -24.65
N ASN A 4 9.34 0.86 -23.56
CA ASN A 4 10.29 1.16 -22.50
C ASN A 4 10.63 -0.15 -21.77
N TYR A 5 11.76 -0.77 -22.14
CA TYR A 5 12.22 -2.06 -21.61
C TYR A 5 12.30 -2.08 -20.08
N SER A 6 12.65 -0.94 -19.45
CA SER A 6 12.66 -0.81 -17.99
C SER A 6 11.28 -1.03 -17.37
N ARG A 7 10.24 -0.42 -17.97
CA ARG A 7 8.85 -0.58 -17.53
C ARG A 7 8.40 -2.02 -17.68
N VAL A 8 8.72 -2.68 -18.80
CA VAL A 8 8.40 -4.10 -19.02
C VAL A 8 9.07 -4.99 -17.99
N ILE A 9 10.37 -4.82 -17.70
CA ILE A 9 11.05 -5.62 -16.68
C ILE A 9 10.44 -5.38 -15.29
N SER A 10 10.22 -4.11 -14.92
CA SER A 10 9.66 -3.75 -13.62
C SER A 10 8.25 -4.32 -13.42
N THR A 11 7.39 -4.26 -14.43
CA THR A 11 6.00 -4.69 -14.29
C THR A 11 5.80 -6.16 -14.60
N SER A 12 6.53 -6.75 -15.55
CA SER A 12 6.31 -8.14 -16.00
C SER A 12 7.18 -9.17 -15.27
N VAL A 13 8.27 -8.77 -14.62
CA VAL A 13 9.15 -9.69 -13.89
C VAL A 13 9.13 -9.37 -12.39
N ILE A 14 9.37 -8.12 -12.03
CA ILE A 14 9.48 -7.73 -10.61
C ILE A 14 8.12 -7.76 -9.91
N THR A 15 7.05 -7.21 -10.51
CA THR A 15 5.72 -7.22 -9.90
C THR A 15 5.16 -8.63 -9.61
N PRO A 16 5.27 -9.63 -10.51
CA PRO A 16 4.88 -11.02 -10.18
C PRO A 16 5.67 -11.62 -9.02
N ILE A 17 6.99 -11.39 -8.97
CA ILE A 17 7.85 -11.87 -7.87
C ILE A 17 7.39 -11.24 -6.55
N ILE A 18 7.13 -9.93 -6.54
CA ILE A 18 6.57 -9.23 -5.39
C ILE A 18 5.24 -9.86 -4.97
N ALA A 19 4.31 -10.08 -5.89
CA ALA A 19 3.02 -10.70 -5.60
C ALA A 19 3.17 -12.10 -4.97
N ILE A 20 4.07 -12.93 -5.49
CA ILE A 20 4.38 -14.26 -4.91
C ILE A 20 4.90 -14.12 -3.47
N ILE A 21 5.78 -13.16 -3.21
CA ILE A 21 6.29 -12.93 -1.85
C ILE A 21 5.17 -12.47 -0.91
N PHE A 22 4.25 -11.63 -1.36
CA PHE A 22 3.07 -11.26 -0.55
C PHE A 22 2.17 -12.47 -0.27
N VAL A 23 2.01 -13.42 -1.21
CA VAL A 23 1.30 -14.69 -0.94
C VAL A 23 2.02 -15.48 0.15
N ILE A 24 3.34 -15.58 0.10
CA ILE A 24 4.14 -16.23 1.15
C ILE A 24 3.93 -15.52 2.50
N LEU A 25 3.95 -14.18 2.54
CA LEU A 25 3.70 -13.40 3.76
C LEU A 25 2.30 -13.63 4.33
N ILE A 26 1.27 -13.76 3.48
CA ILE A 26 -0.09 -14.12 3.91
C ILE A 26 -0.08 -15.48 4.60
N LEU A 27 0.46 -16.52 3.94
CA LEU A 27 0.52 -17.87 4.49
C LEU A 27 1.27 -17.91 5.82
N LEU A 28 2.39 -17.19 5.89
CA LEU A 28 3.19 -17.07 7.10
C LEU A 28 2.48 -16.32 8.23
N THR A 29 1.69 -15.29 7.92
CA THR A 29 0.91 -14.52 8.90
C THR A 29 -0.25 -15.36 9.45
N LEU A 30 -0.96 -16.06 8.57
CA LEU A 30 -2.06 -16.97 8.95
C LEU A 30 -1.58 -18.15 9.79
N LYS A 31 -0.36 -18.65 9.56
CA LYS A 31 0.23 -19.74 10.38
C LYS A 31 0.61 -19.32 11.81
N ARG A 32 0.86 -18.03 12.07
CA ARG A 32 1.40 -17.57 13.36
C ARG A 32 0.34 -17.44 14.45
N ASP A 33 -0.78 -16.78 14.16
CA ASP A 33 -1.92 -16.66 15.07
C ASP A 33 -3.14 -16.19 14.26
N LYS A 34 -3.87 -17.16 13.69
CA LYS A 34 -4.95 -16.91 12.72
C LYS A 34 -6.14 -16.16 13.31
N ASP A 35 -6.33 -16.23 14.63
CA ASP A 35 -7.52 -15.69 15.29
C ASP A 35 -7.33 -14.25 15.75
N TYR A 36 -6.07 -13.84 15.96
CA TYR A 36 -5.74 -12.46 16.30
C TYR A 36 -6.15 -11.48 15.19
N LEU A 37 -7.02 -10.54 15.53
CA LEU A 37 -7.66 -9.61 14.59
C LEU A 37 -6.64 -8.72 13.86
N ALA A 38 -5.53 -8.34 14.54
CA ALA A 38 -4.49 -7.53 13.91
C ALA A 38 -3.81 -8.29 12.75
N ASN A 39 -3.62 -9.61 12.89
CA ASN A 39 -3.07 -10.46 11.84
C ASN A 39 -4.04 -10.57 10.65
N LYS A 40 -5.34 -10.66 10.91
CA LYS A 40 -6.37 -10.65 9.85
C LYS A 40 -6.31 -9.36 9.04
N PHE A 41 -6.22 -8.19 9.69
CA PHE A 41 -6.08 -6.91 8.99
C PHE A 41 -4.75 -6.79 8.23
N LEU A 42 -3.64 -7.32 8.77
CA LEU A 42 -2.38 -7.37 8.04
C LEU A 42 -2.48 -8.26 6.78
N VAL A 43 -3.20 -9.38 6.87
CA VAL A 43 -3.47 -10.24 5.71
C VAL A 43 -4.29 -9.49 4.65
N PHE A 44 -5.32 -8.75 5.03
CA PHE A 44 -6.07 -7.91 4.10
C PHE A 44 -5.19 -6.84 3.42
N PHE A 45 -4.27 -6.23 4.17
CA PHE A 45 -3.26 -5.34 3.60
C PHE A 45 -2.43 -6.04 2.50
N TYR A 46 -1.92 -7.24 2.77
CA TYR A 46 -1.16 -8.02 1.78
C TYR A 46 -2.00 -8.43 0.56
N ILE A 47 -3.26 -8.84 0.77
CA ILE A 47 -4.18 -9.20 -0.32
C ILE A 47 -4.41 -8.00 -1.25
N LEU A 48 -4.63 -6.81 -0.68
CA LEU A 48 -4.86 -5.61 -1.48
C LEU A 48 -3.63 -5.19 -2.28
N ILE A 49 -2.41 -5.41 -1.75
CA ILE A 49 -1.18 -5.21 -2.54
C ILE A 49 -1.09 -6.22 -3.70
N ILE A 50 -1.46 -7.48 -3.48
CA ILE A 50 -1.49 -8.48 -4.56
C ILE A 50 -2.49 -8.05 -5.64
N ILE A 51 -3.68 -7.58 -5.25
CA ILE A 51 -4.69 -7.07 -6.18
C ILE A 51 -4.13 -5.86 -6.97
N ALA A 52 -3.44 -4.94 -6.31
CA ALA A 52 -2.75 -3.82 -6.97
C ALA A 52 -1.70 -4.31 -7.99
N CYS A 53 -0.88 -5.31 -7.62
CA CYS A 53 0.12 -5.91 -8.51
C CYS A 53 -0.50 -6.59 -9.73
N ILE A 54 -1.56 -7.39 -9.54
CA ILE A 54 -2.27 -8.08 -10.61
C ILE A 54 -2.92 -7.09 -11.57
N THR A 55 -3.59 -6.06 -11.03
CA THR A 55 -4.23 -5.05 -11.88
C THR A 55 -3.21 -4.25 -12.69
N GLN A 56 -2.07 -3.90 -12.09
CA GLN A 56 -0.95 -3.29 -12.79
C GLN A 56 -0.40 -4.15 -13.93
N LEU A 57 -0.28 -5.46 -13.72
CA LEU A 57 0.10 -6.42 -14.75
C LEU A 57 -0.91 -6.46 -15.90
N ILE A 58 -2.21 -6.51 -15.59
CA ILE A 58 -3.25 -6.64 -16.61
C ILE A 58 -3.31 -5.39 -17.51
N TYR A 59 -3.28 -4.17 -16.94
CA TYR A 59 -3.36 -2.96 -17.77
C TYR A 59 -2.04 -2.58 -18.45
N LEU A 60 -0.89 -3.12 -18.02
CA LEU A 60 0.39 -2.92 -18.70
C LEU A 60 0.32 -3.32 -20.19
N TYR A 61 -0.34 -4.44 -20.47
CA TYR A 61 -0.44 -5.00 -21.82
C TYR A 61 -1.65 -4.49 -22.61
N SER A 62 -2.39 -3.54 -22.05
CA SER A 62 -3.54 -2.95 -22.73
C SER A 62 -3.11 -1.76 -23.58
N SER A 63 -3.74 -1.63 -24.75
CA SER A 63 -3.71 -0.42 -25.58
C SER A 63 -4.97 0.43 -25.44
N ASN A 64 -5.94 -0.03 -24.64
CA ASN A 64 -7.20 0.66 -24.44
C ASN A 64 -7.03 1.73 -23.34
N ILE A 65 -7.13 3.00 -23.72
CA ILE A 65 -6.96 4.17 -22.84
C ILE A 65 -7.89 4.09 -21.62
N VAL A 66 -9.16 3.79 -21.84
CA VAL A 66 -10.17 3.69 -20.77
C VAL A 66 -9.75 2.61 -19.77
N PHE A 67 -9.34 1.45 -20.26
CA PHE A 67 -8.89 0.35 -19.42
C PHE A 67 -7.62 0.68 -18.61
N ILE A 68 -6.67 1.40 -19.21
CA ILE A 68 -5.44 1.85 -18.52
C ILE A 68 -5.79 2.83 -17.40
N THR A 69 -6.67 3.80 -17.66
CA THR A 69 -7.08 4.80 -16.68
C THR A 69 -7.79 4.16 -15.48
N TYR A 70 -8.82 3.35 -15.72
CA TYR A 70 -9.55 2.70 -14.64
C TYR A 70 -8.74 1.59 -13.94
N GLY A 71 -7.86 0.90 -14.68
CA GLY A 71 -6.93 -0.05 -14.10
C GLY A 71 -5.94 0.62 -13.15
N ASN A 72 -5.39 1.78 -13.54
CA ASN A 72 -4.51 2.57 -12.68
C ASN A 72 -5.24 3.11 -11.45
N LEU A 73 -6.46 3.63 -11.62
CA LEU A 73 -7.31 4.05 -10.51
C LEU A 73 -7.50 2.91 -9.50
N PHE A 74 -7.91 1.73 -9.97
CA PHE A 74 -8.16 0.57 -9.12
C PHE A 74 -6.91 0.08 -8.38
N THR A 75 -5.73 0.14 -9.04
CA THR A 75 -4.45 -0.14 -8.38
C THR A 75 -4.20 0.82 -7.21
N ILE A 76 -4.39 2.12 -7.41
CA ILE A 76 -4.17 3.13 -6.36
C ILE A 76 -5.18 2.95 -5.23
N THR A 77 -6.46 2.73 -5.55
CA THR A 77 -7.51 2.42 -4.57
C THR A 77 -7.11 1.24 -3.69
N SER A 78 -6.61 0.18 -4.33
CA SER A 78 -6.18 -1.03 -3.63
C SER A 78 -5.01 -0.75 -2.69
N LEU A 79 -4.03 0.06 -3.10
CA LEU A 79 -2.90 0.45 -2.23
C LEU A 79 -3.36 1.31 -1.04
N ASN A 80 -4.23 2.30 -1.28
CA ASN A 80 -4.77 3.18 -0.23
C ASN A 80 -5.62 2.40 0.78
N LEU A 81 -6.51 1.52 0.30
CA LEU A 81 -7.28 0.62 1.16
C LEU A 81 -6.35 -0.34 1.92
N GLY A 82 -5.28 -0.84 1.28
CA GLY A 82 -4.26 -1.64 1.95
C GLY A 82 -3.67 -0.90 3.14
N SER A 83 -3.21 0.34 2.92
CA SER A 83 -2.68 1.20 3.98
C SER A 83 -3.71 1.40 5.11
N PHE A 84 -4.99 1.60 4.77
CA PHE A 84 -6.05 1.66 5.78
C PHE A 84 -6.14 0.37 6.62
N PHE A 85 -6.09 -0.82 6.02
CA PHE A 85 -6.07 -2.08 6.76
C PHE A 85 -4.83 -2.23 7.66
N LEU A 86 -3.66 -1.76 7.22
CA LEU A 86 -2.47 -1.70 8.08
C LEU A 86 -2.71 -0.79 9.30
N PHE A 87 -3.35 0.37 9.10
CA PHE A 87 -3.76 1.24 10.20
C PHE A 87 -4.71 0.54 11.19
N LEU A 88 -5.68 -0.23 10.70
CA LEU A 88 -6.57 -1.01 11.57
C LEU A 88 -5.80 -2.06 12.38
N SER A 89 -4.82 -2.74 11.76
CA SER A 89 -3.94 -3.68 12.46
C SER A 89 -3.21 -2.98 13.62
N ILE A 90 -2.63 -1.81 13.38
CA ILE A 90 -1.93 -1.01 14.39
C ILE A 90 -2.88 -0.55 15.51
N LEU A 91 -4.11 -0.14 15.16
CA LEU A 91 -5.12 0.24 16.14
C LEU A 91 -5.49 -0.92 17.07
N VAL A 92 -5.66 -2.13 16.52
CA VAL A 92 -5.94 -3.34 17.30
C VAL A 92 -4.77 -3.64 18.25
N ILE A 93 -3.53 -3.51 17.79
CA ILE A 93 -2.34 -3.67 18.66
C ILE A 93 -2.33 -2.60 19.76
N TYR A 94 -2.69 -1.34 19.46
CA TYR A 94 -2.63 -0.24 20.42
C TYR A 94 -3.74 -0.27 21.49
N ARG A 95 -4.97 -0.64 21.11
CA ARG A 95 -6.16 -0.55 21.98
C ARG A 95 -6.75 -1.90 22.40
N GLY A 96 -6.31 -3.00 21.79
CA GLY A 96 -6.88 -4.33 21.97
C GLY A 96 -8.14 -4.57 21.13
N GLU A 97 -8.49 -5.84 20.95
CA GLU A 97 -9.57 -6.30 20.07
C GLU A 97 -10.97 -5.91 20.57
N THR A 98 -11.18 -5.94 21.88
CA THR A 98 -12.46 -5.61 22.53
C THR A 98 -12.88 -4.16 22.33
N TYR A 99 -11.93 -3.26 22.07
CA TYR A 99 -12.22 -1.87 21.73
C TYR A 99 -12.82 -1.72 20.33
N PHE A 100 -12.51 -2.64 19.42
CA PHE A 100 -12.82 -2.54 17.99
C PHE A 100 -14.29 -2.88 17.67
N PHE A 101 -14.85 -3.88 18.33
CA PHE A 101 -16.22 -4.38 18.10
C PHE A 101 -17.35 -3.52 18.70
N ARG A 102 -17.13 -2.20 18.92
CA ARG A 102 -18.24 -1.30 19.31
C ARG A 102 -18.95 -0.80 18.06
N ASP A 103 -20.26 -1.01 17.95
CA ASP A 103 -21.11 -0.80 16.76
C ASP A 103 -20.83 0.49 15.98
N LYS A 104 -20.65 1.62 16.69
CA LYS A 104 -20.42 2.93 16.07
C LYS A 104 -19.12 3.03 15.27
N LYS A 105 -18.12 2.17 15.53
CA LYS A 105 -16.80 2.21 14.88
C LYS A 105 -16.76 1.41 13.58
N ILE A 106 -17.55 0.34 13.49
CA ILE A 106 -17.68 -0.44 12.25
C ILE A 106 -18.34 0.43 11.18
N ILE A 107 -19.40 1.16 11.55
CA ILE A 107 -20.09 2.11 10.65
C ILE A 107 -19.13 3.22 10.20
N PHE A 108 -18.34 3.78 11.12
CA PHE A 108 -17.34 4.80 10.79
C PHE A 108 -16.26 4.28 9.82
N MET A 109 -15.80 3.03 9.99
CA MET A 109 -14.85 2.42 9.07
C MET A 109 -15.45 2.18 7.68
N MET A 110 -16.70 1.70 7.61
CA MET A 110 -17.39 1.52 6.33
C MET A 110 -17.56 2.86 5.62
N PHE A 111 -17.90 3.92 6.35
CA PHE A 111 -17.98 5.28 5.81
C PHE A 111 -16.64 5.77 5.28
N LEU A 112 -15.53 5.53 5.99
CA LEU A 112 -14.18 5.88 5.53
C LEU A 112 -13.81 5.14 4.25
N ILE A 113 -14.06 3.82 4.17
CA ILE A 113 -13.81 3.03 2.95
C ILE A 113 -14.64 3.56 1.78
N LEU A 114 -15.92 3.84 2.02
CA LEU A 114 -16.82 4.40 1.01
C LEU A 114 -16.34 5.78 0.55
N PHE A 115 -15.89 6.62 1.48
CA PHE A 115 -15.31 7.93 1.19
C PHE A 115 -14.10 7.79 0.28
N PHE A 116 -13.13 6.91 0.58
CA PHE A 116 -11.97 6.65 -0.26
C PHE A 116 -12.37 6.30 -1.70
N ILE A 117 -13.28 5.33 -1.85
CA ILE A 117 -13.76 4.87 -3.16
C ILE A 117 -14.45 6.02 -3.92
N ILE A 118 -15.31 6.76 -3.24
CA ILE A 118 -16.06 7.88 -3.85
C ILE A 118 -15.11 8.98 -4.29
N THR A 119 -14.17 9.43 -3.43
CA THR A 119 -13.20 10.48 -3.80
C THR A 119 -12.37 10.08 -5.00
N GLU A 120 -11.98 8.82 -5.15
CA GLU A 120 -11.16 8.40 -6.28
C GLU A 120 -11.95 8.32 -7.59
N ILE A 121 -13.22 7.87 -7.56
CA ILE A 121 -14.09 7.86 -8.74
C ILE A 121 -14.33 9.28 -9.28
N PHE A 122 -14.51 10.26 -8.39
CA PHE A 122 -14.68 11.66 -8.79
C PHE A 122 -13.39 12.34 -9.27
N LEU A 123 -12.23 11.70 -9.09
CA LEU A 123 -10.92 12.21 -9.48
C LEU A 123 -10.35 11.54 -10.74
N VAL A 124 -11.13 10.71 -11.44
CA VAL A 124 -10.72 10.01 -12.68
C VAL A 124 -10.20 10.96 -13.76
N GLU A 125 -10.79 12.16 -13.88
CA GLU A 125 -10.37 13.21 -14.83
C GLU A 125 -8.91 13.66 -14.61
N GLY A 126 -8.37 13.39 -13.43
CA GLY A 126 -7.00 13.68 -13.06
C GLY A 126 -5.95 12.75 -13.65
N ILE A 127 -6.34 11.68 -14.37
CA ILE A 127 -5.45 10.69 -14.98
C ILE A 127 -5.56 10.77 -16.51
N SER A 128 -4.45 11.05 -17.18
CA SER A 128 -4.30 10.95 -18.64
C SER A 128 -3.41 9.77 -19.02
N VAL A 129 -3.38 9.41 -20.30
CA VAL A 129 -2.52 8.34 -20.83
C VAL A 129 -1.56 8.95 -21.84
N SER A 130 -0.26 8.77 -21.60
CA SER A 130 0.80 9.22 -22.52
C SER A 130 0.88 8.38 -23.79
N GLU A 131 1.66 8.84 -24.76
CA GLU A 131 1.93 8.14 -26.03
C GLU A 131 2.52 6.73 -25.85
N ASN A 132 3.17 6.46 -24.71
CA ASN A 132 3.72 5.16 -24.35
C ASN A 132 2.72 4.30 -23.55
N TYR A 133 1.42 4.60 -23.59
CA TYR A 133 0.36 3.91 -22.85
C TYR A 133 0.66 3.84 -21.34
N LYS A 134 1.30 4.87 -20.79
CA LYS A 134 1.60 5.03 -19.36
C LYS A 134 0.60 6.01 -18.75
N PRO A 135 -0.02 5.71 -17.59
CA PRO A 135 -0.82 6.69 -16.87
C PRO A 135 0.07 7.86 -16.42
N VAL A 136 -0.46 9.07 -16.58
CA VAL A 136 0.15 10.32 -16.14
C VAL A 136 -0.87 11.06 -15.30
N TRP A 137 -0.47 11.49 -14.12
CA TRP A 137 -1.34 12.19 -13.19
C TRP A 137 -1.20 13.69 -13.36
N SER A 138 -2.32 14.40 -13.30
CA SER A 138 -2.34 15.84 -13.09
C SER A 138 -1.76 16.17 -11.70
N MET A 139 -1.20 17.37 -11.55
CA MET A 139 -0.69 17.81 -10.24
C MET A 139 -1.77 17.80 -9.16
N ASN A 140 -3.00 18.21 -9.50
CA ASN A 140 -4.12 18.22 -8.56
C ASN A 140 -4.43 16.81 -8.06
N PHE A 141 -4.50 15.83 -8.98
CA PHE A 141 -4.70 14.42 -8.62
C PHE A 141 -3.57 13.90 -7.73
N GLY A 142 -2.32 14.14 -8.11
CA GLY A 142 -1.16 13.70 -7.32
C GLY A 142 -1.13 14.32 -5.93
N PHE A 143 -1.52 15.60 -5.78
CA PHE A 143 -1.59 16.26 -4.48
C PHE A 143 -2.72 15.72 -3.61
N CYS A 144 -3.91 15.45 -4.18
CA CYS A 144 -4.99 14.76 -3.48
C CYS A 144 -4.54 13.37 -2.99
N GLN A 145 -3.91 12.59 -3.87
CA GLN A 145 -3.38 11.26 -3.52
C GLN A 145 -2.29 11.32 -2.45
N PHE A 146 -1.43 12.33 -2.50
CA PHE A 146 -0.43 12.59 -1.47
C PHE A 146 -1.10 12.85 -0.11
N ILE A 147 -2.06 13.78 -0.02
CA ILE A 147 -2.75 14.07 1.24
C ILE A 147 -3.43 12.83 1.81
N LEU A 148 -4.14 12.08 0.95
CA LEU A 148 -4.89 10.88 1.36
C LEU A 148 -3.95 9.78 1.89
N SER A 149 -2.91 9.45 1.15
CA SER A 149 -1.96 8.39 1.53
C SER A 149 -1.12 8.79 2.74
N GLN A 150 -0.55 9.99 2.74
CA GLN A 150 0.33 10.49 3.79
C GLN A 150 -0.43 10.77 5.09
N GLY A 151 -1.68 11.21 5.01
CA GLY A 151 -2.53 11.42 6.18
C GLY A 151 -2.70 10.13 6.99
N ILE A 152 -2.97 9.00 6.33
CA ILE A 152 -3.08 7.71 7.03
C ILE A 152 -1.72 7.28 7.57
N ILE A 153 -0.66 7.35 6.76
CA ILE A 153 0.69 6.88 7.14
C ILE A 153 1.23 7.67 8.34
N ALA A 154 1.04 8.99 8.38
CA ALA A 154 1.44 9.82 9.51
C ALA A 154 0.78 9.35 10.82
N ILE A 155 -0.51 8.99 10.76
CA ILE A 155 -1.23 8.45 11.91
C ILE A 155 -0.70 7.07 12.29
N GLN A 156 -0.43 6.19 11.31
CA GLN A 156 0.16 4.86 11.55
C GLN A 156 1.51 4.97 12.26
N PHE A 157 2.38 5.87 11.80
CA PHE A 157 3.67 6.15 12.41
C PHE A 157 3.54 6.65 13.83
N PHE A 158 2.67 7.63 14.06
CA PHE A 158 2.42 8.19 15.38
C PHE A 158 1.95 7.12 16.38
N LEU A 159 0.99 6.29 15.98
CA LEU A 159 0.50 5.18 16.80
C LEU A 159 1.58 4.13 17.05
N SER A 160 2.36 3.78 16.03
CA SER A 160 3.44 2.80 16.16
C SER A 160 4.52 3.29 17.12
N VAL A 161 4.92 4.57 17.04
CA VAL A 161 5.87 5.16 18.00
C VAL A 161 5.30 5.11 19.43
N LYS A 162 4.00 5.36 19.61
CA LYS A 162 3.34 5.22 20.92
C LYS A 162 3.34 3.78 21.44
N ILE A 163 3.10 2.79 20.58
CA ILE A 163 3.21 1.36 20.96
C ILE A 163 4.66 1.05 21.36
N TYR A 164 5.63 1.44 20.54
CA TYR A 164 7.06 1.19 20.79
C TYR A 164 7.54 1.70 22.14
N LYS A 165 7.05 2.87 22.59
CA LYS A 165 7.39 3.43 23.90
C LYS A 165 6.83 2.61 25.08
N LYS A 166 5.78 1.81 24.86
CA LYS A 166 5.13 0.98 25.90
C LYS A 166 5.68 -0.45 25.98
N VAL A 167 6.26 -0.95 24.89
CA VAL A 167 6.76 -2.32 24.79
C VAL A 167 8.18 -2.41 25.37
N ILE A 168 8.49 -3.50 26.09
CA ILE A 168 9.77 -3.70 26.80
C ILE A 168 10.49 -4.95 26.25
N GLY A 169 11.82 -5.02 26.40
CA GLY A 169 12.61 -6.22 26.13
C GLY A 169 12.73 -6.58 24.65
N SER A 170 12.80 -7.87 24.35
CA SER A 170 13.00 -8.40 22.98
C SER A 170 11.88 -8.02 22.02
N VAL A 171 10.65 -7.81 22.52
CA VAL A 171 9.49 -7.39 21.72
C VAL A 171 9.69 -5.96 21.20
N ARG A 172 10.35 -5.09 21.98
CA ARG A 172 10.66 -3.71 21.56
C ARG A 172 11.61 -3.70 20.35
N ASN A 173 12.63 -4.54 20.36
CA ASN A 173 13.57 -4.67 19.25
C ASN A 173 12.88 -5.20 17.99
N LYS A 174 11.97 -6.18 18.13
CA LYS A 174 11.15 -6.65 17.00
C LYS A 174 10.25 -5.55 16.45
N PHE A 175 9.58 -4.79 17.31
CA PHE A 175 8.67 -3.73 16.90
C PHE A 175 9.39 -2.53 16.24
N ARG A 176 10.69 -2.35 16.48
CA ARG A 176 11.50 -1.38 15.72
C ARG A 176 11.48 -1.69 14.22
N TYR A 177 11.57 -2.96 13.85
CA TYR A 177 11.47 -3.38 12.44
C TYR A 177 10.09 -3.05 11.87
N PHE A 178 9.02 -3.19 12.67
CA PHE A 178 7.68 -2.79 12.25
C PHE A 178 7.63 -1.30 11.86
N ILE A 179 8.19 -0.41 12.69
CA ILE A 179 8.25 1.03 12.41
C ILE A 179 9.08 1.33 11.14
N ILE A 180 10.25 0.68 11.01
CA ILE A 180 11.08 0.82 9.80
C ILE A 180 10.30 0.35 8.56
N GLY A 181 9.52 -0.73 8.70
CA GLY A 181 8.67 -1.26 7.65
C GLY A 181 7.64 -0.25 7.13
N ILE A 182 6.96 0.46 8.04
CA ILE A 182 6.04 1.56 7.66
C ILE A 182 6.79 2.64 6.88
N GLY A 183 8.00 3.01 7.32
CA GLY A 183 8.81 4.03 6.62
C GLY A 183 9.24 3.64 5.22
N LEU A 184 9.62 2.38 5.01
CA LEU A 184 9.98 1.91 3.68
C LEU A 184 8.77 1.84 2.74
N LEU A 185 7.58 1.51 3.27
CA LEU A 185 6.32 1.57 2.51
C LEU A 185 5.95 3.01 2.15
N ASP A 186 6.19 3.96 3.06
CA ASP A 186 5.95 5.37 2.82
C ASP A 186 6.84 5.92 1.69
N VAL A 187 8.14 5.62 1.75
CA VAL A 187 9.10 5.95 0.69
C VAL A 187 8.65 5.37 -0.66
N HIS A 188 8.14 4.14 -0.68
CA HIS A 188 7.60 3.52 -1.89
C HIS A 188 6.36 4.25 -2.44
N LEU A 189 5.42 4.64 -1.57
CA LEU A 189 4.20 5.36 -1.98
C LEU A 189 4.50 6.77 -2.50
N ILE A 190 5.42 7.50 -1.84
CA ILE A 190 5.89 8.81 -2.32
C ILE A 190 6.53 8.67 -3.71
N TRP A 191 7.38 7.66 -3.91
CA TRP A 191 7.96 7.38 -5.22
C TRP A 191 6.88 7.13 -6.28
N LEU A 192 5.84 6.34 -5.96
CA LEU A 192 4.76 6.04 -6.90
C LEU A 192 4.01 7.31 -7.34
N ILE A 193 3.77 8.25 -6.42
CA ILE A 193 3.17 9.55 -6.75
C ILE A 193 4.07 10.35 -7.70
N ILE A 194 5.36 10.49 -7.37
CA ILE A 194 6.32 11.24 -8.19
C ILE A 194 6.48 10.60 -9.57
N TYR A 195 6.52 9.26 -9.65
CA TYR A 195 6.63 8.50 -10.90
C TYR A 195 5.44 8.72 -11.84
N ASN A 196 4.22 8.80 -11.31
CA ASN A 196 3.02 9.03 -12.11
C ASN A 196 2.80 10.50 -12.46
N LEU A 197 3.30 11.45 -11.65
CA LEU A 197 3.33 12.87 -12.02
C LEU A 197 4.28 13.17 -13.20
N ASN A 198 5.21 12.27 -13.50
CA ASN A 198 6.16 12.37 -14.61
C ASN A 198 7.00 13.66 -14.60
N ILE A 199 7.25 14.23 -13.42
CA ILE A 199 7.97 15.51 -13.26
C ILE A 199 9.47 15.35 -13.47
N ILE A 200 10.04 14.20 -13.07
CA ILE A 200 11.48 13.97 -13.05
C ILE A 200 11.80 12.65 -13.80
N PRO A 201 12.36 12.69 -15.02
CA PRO A 201 12.68 11.49 -15.79
C PRO A 201 13.60 10.51 -15.06
N LEU A 202 14.52 11.03 -14.23
CA LEU A 202 15.46 10.27 -13.41
C LEU A 202 14.78 9.34 -12.39
N VAL A 203 13.55 9.65 -11.98
CA VAL A 203 12.79 8.85 -11.00
C VAL A 203 12.35 7.50 -11.58
N GLU A 204 12.22 7.39 -12.91
CA GLU A 204 11.92 6.12 -13.58
C GLU A 204 13.10 5.15 -13.49
N SER A 205 14.33 5.66 -13.61
CA SER A 205 15.55 4.85 -13.58
C SER A 205 15.80 4.19 -12.23
N PHE A 206 15.28 4.75 -11.15
CA PHE A 206 15.41 4.20 -9.80
C PHE A 206 14.21 3.36 -9.35
N GLY A 207 13.22 3.13 -10.23
CA GLY A 207 11.96 2.51 -9.85
C GLY A 207 12.10 1.14 -9.17
N THR A 208 13.04 0.32 -9.61
CA THR A 208 13.33 -0.98 -8.98
C THR A 208 13.78 -0.86 -7.53
N ILE A 209 14.59 0.14 -7.19
CA ILE A 209 15.06 0.36 -5.81
C ILE A 209 13.88 0.69 -4.90
N PHE A 210 13.00 1.59 -5.35
CA PHE A 210 11.81 1.97 -4.58
C PHE A 210 10.79 0.84 -4.47
N GLN A 211 10.66 -0.03 -5.47
CA GLN A 211 9.87 -1.26 -5.38
C GLN A 211 10.44 -2.23 -4.34
N LEU A 212 11.77 -2.37 -4.26
CA LEU A 212 12.43 -3.17 -3.23
C LEU A 212 12.21 -2.60 -1.83
N CYS A 213 12.17 -1.27 -1.66
CA CYS A 213 11.78 -0.65 -0.39
C CYS A 213 10.40 -1.13 0.07
N GLY A 214 9.41 -1.15 -0.82
CA GLY A 214 8.07 -1.65 -0.50
C GLY A 214 8.07 -3.13 -0.05
N LEU A 215 8.83 -3.97 -0.76
CA LEU A 215 8.97 -5.39 -0.45
C LEU A 215 9.65 -5.64 0.90
N ILE A 216 10.80 -5.00 1.13
CA ILE A 216 11.54 -5.09 2.39
C ILE A 216 10.66 -4.55 3.53
N GLY A 217 9.95 -3.44 3.28
CA GLY A 217 9.00 -2.86 4.23
C GLY A 217 7.94 -3.86 4.68
N ALA A 218 7.28 -4.53 3.72
CA ALA A 218 6.30 -5.57 4.02
C ALA A 218 6.87 -6.75 4.81
N PHE A 219 8.09 -7.20 4.49
CA PHE A 219 8.75 -8.26 5.25
C PHE A 219 9.05 -7.83 6.71
N LEU A 220 9.49 -6.58 6.91
CA LEU A 220 9.75 -6.03 8.23
C LEU A 220 8.45 -5.86 9.05
N LEU A 221 7.32 -5.54 8.41
CA LEU A 221 6.01 -5.54 9.08
C LEU A 221 5.65 -6.94 9.60
N TYR A 222 5.79 -7.97 8.76
CA TYR A 222 5.57 -9.35 9.19
C TYR A 222 6.49 -9.76 10.35
N TYR A 223 7.78 -9.42 10.26
CA TYR A 223 8.74 -9.78 11.32
C TYR A 223 8.48 -9.03 12.63
N GLY A 224 8.13 -7.74 12.54
CA GLY A 224 7.97 -6.86 13.69
C GLY A 224 6.62 -6.93 14.39
N MET A 225 5.65 -7.67 13.83
CA MET A 225 4.32 -7.79 14.42
C MET A 225 4.35 -8.49 15.78
N ILE A 226 3.69 -7.88 16.76
CA ILE A 226 3.60 -8.38 18.15
C ILE A 226 2.64 -9.56 18.19
N GLN A 227 3.04 -10.61 18.91
CA GLN A 227 2.24 -11.82 19.15
C GLN A 227 1.61 -11.72 20.54
N LYS A 228 0.40 -12.27 20.70
CA LYS A 228 -0.20 -12.51 22.01
C LYS A 228 0.41 -13.76 22.65
#